data_AF-A0A5Q4H216-F1
#
_entry.id   AF-A0A5Q4H216-F1
#
_cell.length_a   1.000
_cell.length_b   1.000
_cell.length_c   1.000
_cell.angle_alpha   90.00
_cell.angle_beta   90.00
_cell.angle_gamma   90.00
#
_symmetry.space_group_name_H-M   'P 1'
#
loop_
_entity.id
_entity.type
_entity.pdbx_description
1 polymer ?
#
loop_
_entity_poly.entity_id
_entity_poly.type
_entity_poly.pdbx_seq_one_letter_code
_entity_poly.pdbx_strand_id
1 'polypeptide(L)'
;DRWPEHSSAFHAGWKKLRKDWVELDERLTATHAAYRDQPLLASHPVYQYLERRYGWNLVSMHWEPDEMPEDGDWEDLQEILQDHPAGWMIWEAEPLPEIRQRLAEMGIDSVVFDPCSNVPRSGDLLLTMHDNVKQLQRIMVAEPSSSAP
;
A
#
# COMPACT_ATOMS: atom_id res chain seq x y z
N ASP A 1 -17.71 27.23 -12.48
CA ASP A 1 -18.18 28.45 -13.18
C ASP A 1 -17.65 28.64 -14.61
N ARG A 2 -16.55 27.98 -15.01
CA ARG A 2 -15.97 28.13 -16.37
C ARG A 2 -16.84 27.58 -17.52
N TRP A 3 -17.67 26.56 -17.27
CA TRP A 3 -18.57 25.92 -18.25
C TRP A 3 -19.95 25.62 -17.64
N PRO A 4 -20.79 26.64 -17.43
CA PRO A 4 -22.08 26.49 -16.76
C PRO A 4 -23.06 25.56 -17.51
N GLU A 5 -23.00 25.53 -18.84
CA GLU A 5 -23.81 24.65 -19.71
C GLU A 5 -23.57 23.15 -19.45
N HIS A 6 -22.40 22.80 -18.91
CA HIS A 6 -22.04 21.43 -18.56
C HIS A 6 -22.25 21.10 -17.07
N SER A 7 -22.78 22.05 -16.28
CA SER A 7 -22.91 21.91 -14.82
C SER A 7 -23.64 20.62 -14.41
N SER A 8 -24.78 20.31 -15.04
CA SER A 8 -25.54 19.08 -14.77
C SER A 8 -24.74 17.81 -15.07
N ALA A 9 -23.96 17.79 -16.15
CA ALA A 9 -23.14 16.65 -16.53
C ALA A 9 -21.97 16.45 -15.55
N PHE A 10 -21.28 17.53 -15.17
CA PHE A 10 -20.22 17.47 -14.16
C PHE A 10 -20.75 17.03 -12.81
N HIS A 11 -21.91 17.53 -12.37
CA HIS A 11 -22.52 17.11 -11.11
C HIS A 11 -22.90 15.63 -11.11
N ALA A 12 -23.47 15.14 -12.22
CA ALA A 12 -23.78 13.73 -12.38
C ALA A 12 -22.52 12.85 -12.37
N GLY A 13 -21.45 13.27 -13.05
CA GLY A 13 -20.15 12.59 -13.04
C GLY A 13 -19.52 12.57 -11.65
N TRP A 14 -19.49 13.72 -10.97
CA TRP A 14 -18.97 13.84 -9.61
C TRP A 14 -19.72 12.95 -8.62
N LYS A 15 -21.06 12.87 -8.69
CA LYS A 15 -21.84 11.99 -7.79
C LYS A 15 -21.43 10.53 -7.92
N LYS A 16 -21.19 10.07 -9.16
CA LYS A 16 -20.72 8.69 -9.42
C LYS A 16 -19.31 8.48 -8.86
N LEU A 17 -18.38 9.33 -9.27
CA LEU A 17 -16.99 9.24 -8.82
C LEU A 17 -16.86 9.31 -7.29
N ARG A 18 -17.60 10.22 -6.65
CA ARG A 18 -17.63 10.33 -5.18
C ARG A 18 -18.13 9.05 -4.53
N LYS A 19 -19.17 8.42 -5.09
CA LYS A 19 -19.69 7.16 -4.57
C LYS A 19 -18.58 6.08 -4.61
N ASP A 20 -17.90 5.96 -5.74
CA ASP A 20 -16.82 4.97 -5.90
C ASP A 20 -15.67 5.19 -4.90
N TRP A 21 -15.27 6.44 -4.66
CA TRP A 21 -14.24 6.77 -3.66
C TRP A 21 -14.68 6.54 -2.21
N VAL A 22 -15.95 6.77 -1.88
CA VAL A 22 -16.47 6.46 -0.55
C VAL A 22 -16.47 4.94 -0.32
N GLU A 23 -16.88 4.16 -1.32
CA GLU A 23 -16.82 2.69 -1.22
C GLU A 23 -15.37 2.18 -1.09
N LEU A 24 -14.41 2.81 -1.78
CA LEU A 24 -12.98 2.51 -1.63
C LEU A 24 -12.48 2.82 -0.20
N ASP A 25 -12.84 3.99 0.33
CA ASP A 25 -12.46 4.43 1.67
C ASP A 25 -13.00 3.50 2.77
N GLU A 26 -14.26 3.07 2.65
CA GLU A 26 -14.87 2.09 3.55
C GLU A 26 -14.12 0.75 3.51
N ARG A 27 -13.74 0.29 2.32
CA ARG A 27 -12.97 -0.95 2.16
C ARG A 27 -11.57 -0.85 2.77
N LEU A 28 -10.86 0.26 2.56
CA LEU A 28 -9.54 0.48 3.16
C LEU A 28 -9.62 0.55 4.69
N THR A 29 -10.63 1.27 5.21
CA THR A 29 -10.90 1.35 6.65
C THR A 29 -11.12 -0.04 7.24
N ALA A 30 -11.95 -0.87 6.61
CA ALA A 30 -12.20 -2.24 7.07
C ALA A 30 -10.94 -3.13 6.96
N THR A 31 -10.13 -2.93 5.93
CA THR A 31 -8.88 -3.69 5.71
C THR A 31 -7.86 -3.38 6.80
N HIS A 32 -7.67 -2.10 7.14
CA HIS A 32 -6.81 -1.71 8.27
C HIS A 32 -7.33 -2.23 9.62
N ALA A 33 -8.64 -2.12 9.86
CA ALA A 33 -9.24 -2.64 11.10
C ALA A 33 -8.99 -4.15 11.26
N ALA A 34 -9.00 -4.91 10.17
CA ALA A 34 -8.66 -6.34 10.17
C ALA A 34 -7.17 -6.60 10.45
N TYR A 35 -6.28 -5.68 10.04
CA TYR A 35 -4.84 -5.75 10.29
C TYR A 35 -4.43 -5.49 11.74
N ARG A 36 -5.36 -4.97 12.58
CA ARG A 36 -5.17 -4.78 14.04
C ARG A 36 -3.92 -3.98 14.42
N ASP A 37 -3.61 -2.94 13.63
CA ASP A 37 -2.50 -2.02 13.91
C ASP A 37 -1.11 -2.70 13.97
N GLN A 38 -0.96 -3.84 13.28
CA GLN A 38 0.34 -4.50 13.16
C GLN A 38 1.36 -3.58 12.45
N PRO A 39 2.65 -3.66 12.82
CA PRO A 39 3.71 -2.90 12.18
C PRO A 39 3.80 -3.20 10.68
N LEU A 40 3.96 -2.15 9.88
CA LEU A 40 4.05 -2.21 8.43
C LEU A 40 5.28 -1.44 7.95
N LEU A 41 5.94 -1.94 6.93
CA LEU A 41 7.00 -1.22 6.23
C LEU A 41 6.48 -0.69 4.89
N ALA A 42 7.04 0.43 4.43
CA ALA A 42 6.93 0.89 3.05
C ALA A 42 8.32 1.03 2.45
N SER A 43 8.50 0.64 1.19
CA SER A 43 9.76 0.83 0.48
C SER A 43 10.09 2.31 0.27
N HIS A 44 9.07 3.18 0.18
CA HIS A 44 9.22 4.62 -0.07
C HIS A 44 8.26 5.49 0.75
N PRO A 45 8.63 6.76 1.05
CA PRO A 45 7.80 7.69 1.82
C PRO A 45 6.75 8.39 0.94
N VAL A 46 5.92 7.59 0.25
CA VAL A 46 4.86 8.08 -0.65
C VAL A 46 3.44 7.83 -0.12
N TYR A 47 3.31 7.15 1.02
CA TYR A 47 2.04 6.70 1.60
C TYR A 47 1.54 7.52 2.79
N GLN A 48 2.17 8.65 3.12
CA GLN A 48 1.89 9.47 4.31
C GLN A 48 0.41 9.90 4.45
N TYR A 49 -0.31 10.10 3.33
CA TYR A 49 -1.73 10.42 3.38
C TYR A 49 -2.60 9.23 3.74
N LEU A 50 -2.24 8.03 3.27
CA LEU A 50 -2.92 6.78 3.63
C LEU A 50 -2.66 6.43 5.08
N GLU A 51 -1.39 6.54 5.50
CA GLU A 51 -0.96 6.38 6.88
C GLU A 51 -1.80 7.26 7.80
N ARG A 52 -1.91 8.56 7.51
CA ARG A 52 -2.70 9.49 8.32
C ARG A 52 -4.21 9.22 8.26
N ARG A 53 -4.76 8.84 7.10
CA ARG A 53 -6.21 8.61 6.93
C ARG A 53 -6.67 7.37 7.68
N TYR A 54 -5.89 6.30 7.61
CA TYR A 54 -6.27 4.99 8.13
C TYR A 54 -5.57 4.65 9.45
N GLY A 55 -4.56 5.40 9.87
CA GLY A 55 -3.80 5.13 11.09
C GLY A 55 -2.90 3.91 10.93
N TRP A 56 -2.21 3.79 9.80
CA TRP A 56 -1.24 2.69 9.62
C TRP A 56 -0.04 2.91 10.53
N ASN A 57 0.33 1.89 11.29
CA ASN A 57 1.61 1.83 11.99
C ASN A 57 2.75 1.57 10.99
N LEU A 58 3.09 2.60 10.22
CA LEU A 58 3.96 2.50 9.05
C LEU A 58 5.32 3.14 9.32
N VAL A 59 6.41 2.44 8.95
CA VAL A 59 7.74 3.04 8.80
C VAL A 59 8.14 2.96 7.33
N SER A 60 8.59 4.08 6.76
CA SER A 60 9.03 4.15 5.37
C SER A 60 10.54 4.09 5.26
N MET A 61 11.02 3.35 4.26
CA MET A 61 12.41 3.28 3.82
C MET A 61 12.61 4.12 2.54
N HIS A 62 13.75 3.97 1.87
CA HIS A 62 14.04 4.63 0.60
C HIS A 62 14.65 3.64 -0.41
N TRP A 63 13.86 2.63 -0.78
CA TRP A 63 14.27 1.50 -1.62
C TRP A 63 13.54 1.49 -2.95
N GLU A 64 14.31 1.50 -4.02
CA GLU A 64 13.79 1.34 -5.38
C GLU A 64 13.42 -0.12 -5.67
N PRO A 65 12.28 -0.39 -6.33
CA PRO A 65 11.84 -1.76 -6.61
C PRO A 65 12.76 -2.48 -7.62
N ASP A 66 13.41 -1.76 -8.52
CA ASP A 66 14.24 -2.31 -9.59
C ASP A 66 15.76 -2.24 -9.31
N GLU A 67 16.14 -1.84 -8.09
CA GLU A 67 17.54 -1.75 -7.65
C GLU A 67 17.74 -2.55 -6.35
N MET A 68 18.81 -3.35 -6.28
CA MET A 68 19.13 -4.10 -5.08
C MET A 68 19.65 -3.13 -4.00
N PRO A 69 19.04 -3.07 -2.79
CA PRO A 69 19.56 -2.26 -1.70
C PRO A 69 20.99 -2.67 -1.32
N GLU A 70 21.81 -1.71 -0.92
CA GLU A 70 23.18 -1.93 -0.48
C GLU A 70 23.20 -2.64 0.87
N ASP A 71 24.33 -3.24 1.27
CA ASP A 71 24.43 -3.97 2.54
C ASP A 71 24.05 -3.11 3.76
N GLY A 72 24.37 -1.81 3.73
CA GLY A 72 23.97 -0.86 4.78
C GLY A 72 22.45 -0.68 4.90
N ASP A 73 21.73 -0.70 3.78
CA ASP A 73 20.26 -0.60 3.79
C ASP A 73 19.62 -1.81 4.50
N TRP A 74 20.21 -2.99 4.31
CA TRP A 74 19.75 -4.21 4.99
C TRP A 74 20.07 -4.21 6.48
N GLU A 75 21.19 -3.61 6.88
CA GLU A 75 21.54 -3.39 8.29
C GLU A 75 20.55 -2.40 8.95
N ASP A 76 20.23 -1.29 8.27
CA ASP A 76 19.24 -0.32 8.73
C ASP A 76 17.85 -0.97 8.89
N LEU A 77 17.45 -1.83 7.95
CA LEU A 77 16.21 -2.61 8.08
C LEU A 77 16.24 -3.50 9.34
N GLN A 78 17.35 -4.19 9.60
CA GLN A 78 17.49 -5.04 10.79
C GLN A 78 17.39 -4.23 12.09
N GLU A 79 17.94 -3.02 12.12
CA GLU A 79 17.81 -2.12 13.27
C GLU A 79 16.35 -1.68 13.47
N ILE A 80 15.67 -1.24 12.41
CA ILE A 80 14.25 -0.86 12.46
C ILE A 80 13.38 -1.99 13.01
N LEU A 81 13.62 -3.23 12.58
CA LEU A 81 12.83 -4.39 12.99
C LEU A 81 12.93 -4.73 14.48
N GLN A 82 13.95 -4.23 15.20
CA GLN A 82 14.07 -4.43 16.65
C GLN A 82 12.95 -3.74 17.41
N ASP A 83 12.58 -2.52 16.98
CA ASP A 83 11.53 -1.70 17.60
C ASP A 83 10.20 -1.75 16.83
N HIS A 84 10.25 -2.11 15.55
CA HIS A 84 9.10 -2.15 14.64
C HIS A 84 9.02 -3.49 13.89
N PRO A 85 8.59 -4.58 14.54
CA PRO A 85 8.66 -5.95 14.00
C PRO A 85 7.58 -6.20 12.93
N ALA A 86 7.75 -5.59 11.77
CA ALA A 86 6.84 -5.71 10.64
C ALA A 86 7.03 -7.04 9.90
N GLY A 87 5.92 -7.73 9.63
CA GLY A 87 5.91 -8.92 8.77
C GLY A 87 5.62 -8.63 7.30
N TRP A 88 5.34 -7.37 6.96
CA TRP A 88 4.96 -6.96 5.61
C TRP A 88 5.66 -5.66 5.20
N MET A 89 6.04 -5.59 3.92
CA MET A 89 6.49 -4.38 3.25
C MET A 89 5.60 -4.05 2.05
N ILE A 90 5.14 -2.80 1.97
CA ILE A 90 4.41 -2.25 0.82
C ILE A 90 5.38 -1.61 -0.16
N TRP A 91 5.21 -1.93 -1.44
CA TRP A 91 6.01 -1.43 -2.56
C TRP A 91 5.18 -0.67 -3.57
N GLU A 92 5.75 0.36 -4.20
CA GLU A 92 5.06 1.15 -5.24
C GLU A 92 5.00 0.44 -6.60
N ALA A 93 5.89 -0.52 -6.83
CA ALA A 93 5.90 -1.41 -7.97
C ALA A 93 6.42 -2.79 -7.53
N GLU A 94 6.47 -3.73 -8.47
CA GLU A 94 6.98 -5.07 -8.20
C GLU A 94 8.50 -5.01 -7.91
N PRO A 95 8.98 -5.34 -6.70
CA PRO A 95 10.42 -5.39 -6.45
C PRO A 95 11.08 -6.57 -7.17
N LEU A 96 12.40 -6.50 -7.36
CA LEU A 96 13.19 -7.60 -7.90
C LEU A 96 12.93 -8.91 -7.11
N PRO A 97 12.86 -10.08 -7.78
CA PRO A 97 12.64 -11.36 -7.11
C PRO A 97 13.65 -11.64 -5.98
N GLU A 98 14.90 -11.22 -6.17
CA GLU A 98 15.99 -11.38 -5.20
C GLU A 98 15.75 -10.56 -3.92
N ILE A 99 15.19 -9.35 -4.05
CA ILE A 99 14.80 -8.51 -2.90
C ILE A 99 13.68 -9.20 -2.13
N ARG A 100 12.64 -9.69 -2.84
CA ARG A 100 11.54 -10.43 -2.21
C ARG A 100 12.02 -11.66 -1.46
N GLN A 101 12.94 -12.41 -2.07
CA GLN A 101 13.48 -13.60 -1.43
C GLN A 101 14.24 -13.25 -0.15
N ARG A 102 15.12 -12.24 -0.19
CA ARG A 102 15.89 -11.81 0.99
C ARG A 102 14.99 -11.28 2.10
N LEU A 103 13.94 -10.51 1.77
CA LEU A 103 12.93 -10.08 2.75
C LEU A 103 12.17 -11.27 3.35
N ALA A 104 11.76 -12.25 2.54
CA ALA A 104 11.05 -13.43 3.02
C ALA A 104 11.92 -14.29 3.96
N GLU A 105 13.22 -14.39 3.70
CA GLU A 105 14.20 -15.04 4.60
C GLU A 105 14.31 -14.31 5.95
N MET A 106 14.01 -13.02 6.00
CA MET A 106 13.90 -12.21 7.22
C MET A 106 12.50 -12.25 7.86
N GLY A 107 11.54 -12.99 7.28
CA GLY A 107 10.15 -13.06 7.75
C GLY A 107 9.27 -11.89 7.31
N ILE A 108 9.69 -11.14 6.28
CA ILE A 108 8.94 -10.02 5.71
C ILE A 108 8.41 -10.39 4.34
N ASP A 109 7.09 -10.49 4.21
CA ASP A 109 6.46 -10.63 2.91
C ASP A 109 6.27 -9.28 2.22
N SER A 110 6.16 -9.28 0.90
CA SER A 110 6.07 -8.06 0.09
C SER A 110 4.77 -7.97 -0.69
N VAL A 111 4.13 -6.80 -0.66
CA VAL A 111 2.88 -6.50 -1.39
C VAL A 111 3.03 -5.22 -2.21
N VAL A 112 2.39 -5.17 -3.37
CA VAL A 112 2.36 -3.95 -4.21
C VAL A 112 1.13 -3.11 -3.90
N PHE A 113 1.34 -1.82 -3.66
CA PHE A 113 0.35 -0.76 -3.67
C PHE A 113 0.83 0.32 -4.64
N ASP A 114 0.33 0.30 -5.87
CA ASP A 114 0.73 1.24 -6.91
C ASP A 114 0.15 2.65 -6.63
N PRO A 115 0.96 3.68 -6.35
CA PRO A 115 0.46 5.05 -6.13
C PRO A 115 -0.18 5.66 -7.38
N CYS A 116 -0.09 5.00 -8.54
CA CYS A 116 -0.55 5.45 -9.84
C CYS A 116 0.12 6.77 -10.25
N SER A 117 1.42 6.90 -9.95
CA SER A 117 2.22 8.12 -10.21
C SER A 117 2.40 8.41 -11.71
N ASN A 118 2.19 7.42 -12.57
CA ASN A 118 2.23 7.54 -14.03
C ASN A 118 0.91 7.08 -14.66
N VAL A 119 0.68 7.46 -15.92
CA VAL A 119 -0.47 6.97 -16.69
C VAL A 119 -0.38 5.46 -16.82
N PRO A 120 -1.34 4.68 -16.28
CA PRO A 120 -1.28 3.23 -16.34
C PRO A 120 -1.43 2.74 -17.77
N ARG A 121 -0.77 1.63 -18.12
CA ARG A 121 -0.86 1.02 -19.47
C ARG A 121 -2.28 0.58 -19.82
N SER A 122 -3.08 0.27 -18.80
CA SER A 122 -4.47 -0.16 -18.90
C SER A 122 -5.23 0.30 -17.65
N GLY A 123 -6.51 0.65 -17.82
CA GLY A 123 -7.34 1.10 -16.70
C GLY A 123 -7.20 2.59 -16.41
N ASP A 124 -7.52 2.95 -15.18
CA ASP A 124 -7.43 4.29 -14.64
C ASP A 124 -7.07 4.25 -13.14
N LEU A 125 -6.93 5.43 -12.53
CA LEU A 125 -6.64 5.58 -11.11
C LEU A 125 -7.59 4.78 -10.21
N LEU A 126 -8.90 4.80 -10.51
CA LEU A 126 -9.89 4.16 -9.66
C LEU A 126 -9.75 2.64 -9.72
N LEU A 127 -9.49 2.09 -10.91
CA LEU A 127 -9.19 0.67 -11.06
C LEU A 127 -7.91 0.27 -10.33
N THR A 128 -6.82 1.05 -10.47
CA THR A 128 -5.57 0.82 -9.74
C THR A 128 -5.79 0.80 -8.23
N MET A 129 -6.54 1.78 -7.71
CA MET A 129 -6.84 1.83 -6.27
C MET A 129 -7.69 0.63 -5.83
N HIS A 130 -8.66 0.19 -6.63
CA HIS A 130 -9.42 -1.02 -6.31
C HIS A 130 -8.54 -2.27 -6.25
N ASP A 131 -7.55 -2.38 -7.12
CA ASP A 131 -6.63 -3.50 -7.15
C ASP A 131 -5.64 -3.43 -5.98
N ASN A 132 -5.13 -2.26 -5.63
CA ASN A 132 -4.34 -2.07 -4.40
C ASN A 132 -5.10 -2.52 -3.16
N VAL A 133 -6.38 -2.14 -3.02
CA VAL A 133 -7.19 -2.60 -1.88
C VAL A 133 -7.36 -4.12 -1.88
N LYS A 134 -7.54 -4.76 -3.05
CA LYS A 134 -7.61 -6.22 -3.12
C LYS A 134 -6.29 -6.87 -2.69
N GLN A 135 -5.15 -6.29 -3.06
CA GLN A 135 -3.83 -6.78 -2.66
C GLN A 135 -3.67 -6.70 -1.14
N LEU A 136 -4.00 -5.57 -0.52
CA LEU A 136 -3.98 -5.42 0.94
C LEU A 136 -4.95 -6.38 1.63
N GLN A 137 -6.16 -6.57 1.09
CA GLN A 137 -7.14 -7.50 1.66
C GLN A 137 -6.67 -8.96 1.67
N ARG A 138 -5.83 -9.37 0.72
CA ARG A 138 -5.26 -10.74 0.71
C ARG A 138 -4.32 -10.99 1.88
N ILE A 139 -3.64 -9.95 2.34
CA ILE A 139 -2.56 -10.08 3.33
C ILE A 139 -3.00 -9.64 4.73
N MET A 140 -3.91 -8.66 4.83
CA MET A 140 -4.36 -8.05 6.08
C MET A 140 -5.60 -8.73 6.68
N VAL A 141 -6.21 -9.65 5.94
CA VAL A 141 -7.41 -10.41 6.37
C VAL A 141 -7.12 -11.91 6.51
N ALA A 142 -5.93 -12.37 6.10
CA ALA A 142 -5.50 -13.73 6.35
C ALA A 142 -5.25 -13.90 7.86
N GLU A 143 -5.89 -14.90 8.47
CA GLU A 143 -5.65 -15.23 9.87
C GLU A 143 -4.15 -15.43 10.12
N PRO A 144 -3.62 -15.02 11.30
CA PRO A 144 -2.22 -15.23 11.61
C PRO A 144 -1.88 -16.70 11.38
N SER A 145 -0.93 -16.96 10.49
CA SER A 145 -0.35 -18.29 10.37
C SER A 145 0.19 -18.65 11.74
N SER A 146 -0.48 -19.61 12.39
CA SER A 146 -0.01 -20.22 13.61
C SER A 146 1.32 -20.92 13.31
N SER A 147 2.43 -20.25 13.62
CA SER A 147 3.71 -20.90 13.87
C SER A 147 4.27 -20.43 15.21
N ALA A 148 3.77 -21.12 16.24
CA ALA A 148 4.37 -21.61 17.49
C ALA A 148 5.82 -21.19 17.85
N PRO A 149 6.15 -21.22 19.15
CA PRO A 149 6.38 -22.51 19.85
C PRO A 149 5.22 -23.03 20.70
#